data_AF-A0A7J7JVP7-F1
#
_entry.id   AF-A0A7J7JVP7-F1
#
_cell.length_a   1.000
_cell.length_b   1.000
_cell.length_c   1.000
_cell.angle_alpha   90.00
_cell.angle_beta   90.00
_cell.angle_gamma   90.00
#
_symmetry.space_group_name_H-M   'P 1'
#
loop_
_entity.id
_entity.type
_entity.pdbx_description
1 polymer ?
#
loop_
_entity_poly.entity_id
_entity_poly.type
_entity_poly.pdbx_seq_one_letter_code
_entity_poly.pdbx_strand_id
1 'polypeptide(L)'
;MPSEAEYITVYLQDIKWNEPSITLQVEPQYTALDIVKTLVNKTRQFNHNSYELAEIFVSSGQLCKERRLDMSEIPYKVQGLWPKGGALAPDATYRFYLVRKGGPGGFLRSLSWTDCNHSLDASLDSYFMKFLEQKTAGENYADLCSLPDLNETTLLENLRQRFYTDAIYTYNKQSQQSHCGSGVEQTLLGAGPVLEAFGNAKTVHNDNSSRFGKFILVDFRKNGAVHGASVEKYLLEKSRIVSQSTNERNYHVFYYLLNGASPENQVGLLLTSQRVA
;
A
#
# COMPACT_ATOMS: atom_id res chain seq x y z
N MET A 1 2.67 28.71 -35.39
CA MET A 1 1.53 29.00 -34.49
C MET A 1 2.14 29.28 -33.12
N PRO A 2 1.93 30.46 -32.51
CA PRO A 2 2.43 30.68 -31.16
C PRO A 2 1.69 29.74 -30.22
N SER A 3 2.44 28.95 -29.44
CA SER A 3 1.90 28.05 -28.41
C SER A 3 0.98 28.86 -27.49
N GLU A 4 -0.26 28.40 -27.28
CA GLU A 4 -1.12 29.00 -26.27
C GLU A 4 -0.35 29.04 -24.94
N ALA A 5 -0.27 30.22 -24.34
CA ALA A 5 0.37 30.40 -23.06
C ALA A 5 -0.45 29.63 -22.01
N GLU A 6 0.11 28.53 -21.50
CA GLU A 6 -0.55 27.71 -20.49
C GLU A 6 -0.05 28.10 -19.10
N TYR A 7 -0.92 27.98 -18.10
CA TYR A 7 -0.64 28.49 -16.76
C TYR A 7 -0.72 27.36 -15.73
N ILE A 8 0.28 27.31 -14.84
CA ILE A 8 0.30 26.41 -13.68
C ILE A 8 0.40 27.27 -12.41
N THR A 9 -0.53 27.05 -11.48
CA THR A 9 -0.50 27.69 -10.15
C THR A 9 0.12 26.73 -9.13
N VAL A 10 1.20 27.17 -8.50
CA VAL A 10 1.91 26.42 -7.44
C VAL A 10 1.76 27.14 -6.11
N TYR A 11 1.27 26.45 -5.09
CA TYR A 11 1.08 26.97 -3.74
C TYR A 11 2.32 26.78 -2.87
N LEU A 12 2.59 27.75 -1.99
CA LEU A 12 3.80 27.86 -1.19
C LEU A 12 3.43 27.82 0.31
N GLN A 13 3.22 26.64 0.88
CA GLN A 13 2.61 26.48 2.20
C GLN A 13 3.57 26.73 3.38
N ASP A 14 4.89 26.55 3.19
CA ASP A 14 5.91 26.67 4.26
C ASP A 14 6.91 27.83 4.05
N ILE A 15 6.58 28.72 3.12
CA ILE A 15 7.47 29.78 2.69
C ILE A 15 6.83 31.10 3.10
N LYS A 16 7.57 31.94 3.84
CA LYS A 16 7.15 33.31 4.16
C LYS A 16 7.14 34.16 2.88
N TRP A 17 6.05 34.09 2.11
CA TRP A 17 5.80 34.89 0.91
C TRP A 17 4.52 35.73 1.06
N ASN A 18 4.47 36.87 0.39
CA ASN A 18 3.32 37.79 0.44
C ASN A 18 2.06 37.22 -0.23
N GLU A 19 2.23 36.25 -1.12
CA GLU A 19 1.16 35.52 -1.81
C GLU A 19 1.31 34.01 -1.55
N PRO A 20 0.21 33.29 -1.23
CA PRO A 20 0.26 31.86 -0.91
C PRO A 20 0.44 30.96 -2.14
N SER A 21 0.45 31.53 -3.35
CA SER A 21 0.65 30.81 -4.60
C SER A 21 1.31 31.69 -5.67
N ILE A 22 1.96 31.03 -6.63
CA ILE A 22 2.56 31.67 -7.80
C ILE A 22 2.00 30.98 -9.04
N THR A 23 1.40 31.77 -9.92
CA THR A 23 1.03 31.30 -11.26
C THR A 23 2.19 31.57 -12.23
N LEU A 24 2.59 30.52 -12.95
CA LEU A 24 3.64 30.56 -13.96
C LEU A 24 3.04 30.29 -15.33
N GLN A 25 3.47 31.08 -16.31
CA GLN A 25 3.31 30.72 -17.71
C GLN A 25 4.33 29.62 -18.03
N VAL A 26 3.86 28.49 -18.53
CA VAL A 26 4.67 27.31 -18.82
C VAL A 26 4.47 26.87 -20.26
N GLU A 27 5.47 26.23 -20.82
CA GLU A 27 5.32 25.52 -22.09
C GLU A 27 4.88 24.07 -21.83
N PRO A 28 4.18 23.41 -22.77
CA PRO A 28 3.65 22.05 -22.60
C PRO A 28 4.71 20.98 -22.31
N GLN A 29 5.99 21.28 -22.53
CA GLN A 29 7.14 20.41 -22.27
C GLN A 29 7.86 20.68 -20.94
N TYR A 30 7.47 21.71 -20.19
CA TYR A 30 8.16 22.06 -18.95
C TYR A 30 8.03 20.91 -17.94
N THR A 31 9.18 20.42 -17.50
CA THR A 31 9.26 19.37 -16.49
C THR A 31 9.03 19.94 -15.08
N ALA A 32 8.76 19.08 -14.10
CA ALA A 32 8.66 19.48 -12.71
C ALA A 32 9.94 20.19 -12.25
N LEU A 33 11.11 19.74 -12.73
CA LEU A 33 12.37 20.42 -12.49
C LEU A 33 12.41 21.83 -13.07
N ASP A 34 11.90 22.03 -14.29
CA ASP A 34 11.88 23.35 -14.94
C ASP A 34 10.95 24.32 -14.19
N ILE A 35 9.81 23.82 -13.70
CA ILE A 35 8.90 24.61 -12.85
C ILE A 35 9.59 24.98 -11.54
N VAL A 36 10.22 24.02 -10.84
CA VAL A 36 10.95 24.29 -9.58
C VAL A 36 12.08 25.29 -9.80
N LYS A 37 12.87 25.14 -10.87
CA LYS A 37 13.94 26.08 -11.23
C LYS A 37 13.39 27.49 -11.50
N THR A 38 12.26 27.57 -12.21
CA THR A 38 11.60 28.85 -12.50
C THR A 38 11.09 29.52 -11.23
N LEU A 39 10.48 28.76 -10.32
CA LEU A 39 10.06 29.25 -9.01
C LEU A 39 11.25 29.74 -8.17
N VAL A 40 12.35 28.98 -8.16
CA VAL A 40 13.59 29.37 -7.46
C VAL A 40 14.17 30.66 -8.03
N ASN A 41 14.22 30.79 -9.36
CA ASN A 41 14.71 32.01 -10.01
C ASN A 41 13.84 33.24 -9.72
N LYS A 42 12.51 33.05 -9.68
CA LYS A 42 11.54 34.12 -9.43
C LYS A 42 11.50 34.53 -7.95
N THR A 43 11.66 33.57 -7.04
CA THR A 43 11.58 33.82 -5.59
C THR A 43 12.93 34.18 -4.96
N ARG A 44 14.04 33.70 -5.52
CA ARG A 44 15.43 33.84 -4.99
C ARG A 44 15.61 33.44 -3.52
N GLN A 45 14.66 32.73 -2.94
CA GLN A 45 14.64 32.37 -1.52
C GLN A 45 15.03 30.90 -1.26
N PHE A 46 15.13 30.08 -2.32
CA PHE A 46 15.30 28.62 -2.19
C PHE A 46 16.35 28.06 -3.16
N ASN A 47 16.81 26.84 -2.89
CA ASN A 47 17.64 26.06 -3.81
C ASN A 47 16.77 25.00 -4.51
N HIS A 48 16.87 24.88 -5.83
CA HIS A 48 16.11 23.90 -6.62
C HIS A 48 16.39 22.46 -6.22
N ASN A 49 17.56 22.17 -5.65
CA ASN A 49 17.86 20.84 -5.13
C ASN A 49 17.12 20.50 -3.85
N SER A 50 16.63 21.51 -3.11
CA SER A 50 15.99 21.35 -1.82
C SER A 50 14.47 21.30 -1.89
N TYR A 51 13.88 21.43 -3.08
CA TYR A 51 12.42 21.47 -3.25
C TYR A 51 11.96 20.61 -4.43
N GLU A 52 10.74 20.11 -4.34
CA GLU A 52 10.07 19.32 -5.36
C GLU A 52 8.60 19.71 -5.49
N LEU A 53 7.99 19.34 -6.60
CA LEU A 53 6.59 19.65 -6.88
C LEU A 53 5.70 18.49 -6.45
N ALA A 54 4.55 18.79 -5.86
CA ALA A 54 3.59 17.79 -5.45
C ALA A 54 2.19 18.11 -5.95
N GLU A 55 1.48 17.11 -6.44
CA GLU A 55 0.04 17.17 -6.71
C GLU A 55 -0.70 16.80 -5.41
N ILE A 56 -1.60 17.68 -4.99
CA ILE A 56 -2.43 17.49 -3.79
C ILE A 56 -3.90 17.57 -4.18
N PHE A 57 -4.67 16.58 -3.73
CA PHE A 57 -6.12 16.54 -3.79
C PHE A 57 -6.70 16.59 -2.39
N VAL A 58 -7.57 17.57 -2.15
CA VAL A 58 -8.31 17.74 -0.89
C VAL A 58 -9.80 17.64 -1.19
N SER A 59 -10.56 16.91 -0.38
CA SER A 59 -12.02 16.89 -0.40
C SER A 59 -12.53 16.93 1.04
N SER A 60 -13.59 17.70 1.30
CA SER A 60 -14.15 17.87 2.66
C SER A 60 -13.15 18.27 3.73
N GLY A 61 -12.19 19.12 3.35
CA GLY A 61 -11.13 19.61 4.24
C GLY A 61 -10.10 18.54 4.63
N GLN A 62 -10.18 17.34 4.07
CA GLN A 62 -9.26 16.24 4.30
C GLN A 62 -8.37 16.02 3.07
N LEU A 63 -7.07 15.79 3.32
CA LEU A 63 -6.13 15.37 2.29
C LEU A 63 -6.50 13.96 1.81
N CYS A 64 -6.87 13.84 0.53
CA CYS A 64 -7.30 12.57 -0.07
C CYS A 64 -6.20 11.93 -0.94
N LYS A 65 -5.31 12.74 -1.52
CA LYS A 65 -4.16 12.26 -2.30
C LYS A 65 -3.03 13.28 -2.24
N GLU A 66 -1.82 12.80 -2.03
CA GLU A 66 -0.58 13.57 -2.17
C GLU A 66 0.41 12.75 -2.98
N ARG A 67 0.89 13.31 -4.09
CA ARG A 67 1.85 12.63 -4.97
C ARG A 67 2.99 13.59 -5.28
N ARG A 68 4.23 13.20 -4.94
CA ARG A 68 5.43 13.88 -5.42
C ARG A 68 5.59 13.61 -6.90
N LEU A 69 5.80 14.65 -7.68
CA LEU A 69 6.11 14.53 -9.10
C LEU A 69 7.60 14.25 -9.24
N ASP A 70 7.94 13.29 -10.09
CA ASP A 70 9.32 13.06 -10.52
C ASP A 70 9.82 14.30 -11.28
N MET A 71 11.13 14.54 -11.21
CA MET A 71 11.76 15.70 -11.83
C MET A 71 11.57 15.77 -13.35
N SER A 72 11.36 14.61 -14.01
CA SER A 72 11.12 14.49 -15.45
C SER A 72 9.64 14.56 -15.84
N GLU A 73 8.71 14.46 -14.88
CA GLU A 73 7.28 14.54 -15.19
C GLU A 73 6.88 15.94 -15.64
N ILE A 74 5.88 16.02 -16.52
CA ILE A 74 5.40 17.27 -17.11
C ILE A 74 4.13 17.70 -16.35
N PRO A 75 4.18 18.71 -15.46
CA PRO A 75 3.06 19.04 -14.58
C PRO A 75 1.82 19.52 -15.33
N TYR A 76 2.00 20.10 -16.51
CA TYR A 76 0.89 20.48 -17.39
C TYR A 76 0.04 19.25 -17.81
N LYS A 77 0.70 18.15 -18.18
CA LYS A 77 0.01 16.89 -18.50
C LYS A 77 -0.70 16.33 -17.27
N VAL A 78 -0.05 16.40 -16.10
CA VAL A 78 -0.65 15.97 -14.82
C VAL A 78 -1.91 16.77 -14.51
N GLN A 79 -1.89 18.10 -14.69
CA GLN A 79 -3.07 18.96 -14.54
C GLN A 79 -4.20 18.60 -15.52
N GLY A 80 -3.84 18.18 -16.74
CA GLY A 80 -4.80 17.70 -17.73
C GLY A 80 -5.56 16.43 -17.32
N LEU A 81 -5.01 15.63 -16.40
CA LEU A 81 -5.63 14.41 -15.86
C LEU A 81 -6.63 14.70 -14.74
N TRP A 82 -6.69 15.92 -14.23
CA TRP A 82 -7.65 16.28 -13.19
C TRP A 82 -9.07 16.26 -13.73
N PRO A 83 -10.06 15.80 -12.96
CA PRO A 83 -11.44 15.75 -13.45
C PRO A 83 -11.93 17.17 -13.74
N LYS A 84 -12.43 17.40 -14.96
CA LYS A 84 -12.93 18.70 -15.42
C LYS A 84 -14.46 18.74 -15.38
N GLY A 85 -15.02 19.69 -14.64
CA GLY A 85 -16.46 20.00 -14.62
C GLY A 85 -17.33 18.97 -13.88
N GLY A 86 -18.11 19.42 -12.90
CA GLY A 86 -19.26 18.71 -12.30
C GLY A 86 -19.02 17.38 -11.56
N ALA A 87 -17.88 16.73 -11.73
CA ALA A 87 -17.58 15.41 -11.18
C ALA A 87 -16.95 15.42 -9.77
N LEU A 88 -16.62 16.61 -9.25
CA LEU A 88 -16.04 16.78 -7.92
C LEU A 88 -17.11 17.23 -6.90
N ALA A 89 -16.94 16.81 -5.65
CA ALA A 89 -17.64 17.44 -4.53
C ALA A 89 -17.37 18.96 -4.54
N PRO A 90 -18.33 19.80 -4.09
CA PRO A 90 -18.22 21.26 -4.19
C PRO A 90 -17.03 21.86 -3.43
N ASP A 91 -16.43 21.11 -2.51
CA ASP A 91 -15.27 21.48 -1.70
C ASP A 91 -13.94 20.86 -2.18
N ALA A 92 -13.99 20.05 -3.24
CA ALA A 92 -12.86 19.25 -3.65
C ALA A 92 -11.94 20.00 -4.61
N THR A 93 -10.64 20.03 -4.32
CA THR A 93 -9.66 20.84 -5.05
C THR A 93 -8.39 20.07 -5.34
N TYR A 94 -7.91 20.20 -6.59
CA TYR A 94 -6.58 19.76 -7.01
C TYR A 94 -5.65 20.97 -7.12
N ARG A 95 -4.46 20.86 -6.54
CA ARG A 95 -3.47 21.96 -6.50
C ARG A 95 -2.06 21.41 -6.56
N PHE A 96 -1.15 22.17 -7.16
CA PHE A 96 0.28 21.91 -7.02
C PHE A 96 0.84 22.65 -5.82
N TYR A 97 1.74 22.01 -5.08
CA TYR A 97 2.47 22.61 -3.98
C TYR A 97 3.98 22.46 -4.20
N LEU A 98 4.73 23.49 -3.82
CA LEU A 98 6.18 23.41 -3.71
C LEU A 98 6.54 22.90 -2.31
N VAL A 99 7.19 21.74 -2.24
CA VAL A 99 7.46 21.05 -0.97
C VAL A 99 8.96 20.86 -0.80
N ARG A 100 9.46 21.04 0.43
CA ARG A 100 10.89 20.91 0.74
C ARG A 100 11.30 19.43 0.79
N LYS A 101 12.33 19.06 0.04
CA LYS A 101 13.00 17.75 0.14
C LYS A 101 13.64 17.62 1.52
N GLY A 102 13.16 16.65 2.30
CA GLY A 102 13.71 16.32 3.63
C GLY A 102 13.52 17.38 4.72
N GLY A 103 12.64 18.38 4.53
CA GLY A 103 12.38 19.42 5.54
C GLY A 103 11.34 19.01 6.60
N PRO A 104 11.36 19.59 7.82
CA PRO A 104 10.34 19.36 8.86
C PRO A 104 8.94 19.90 8.53
N GLY A 105 8.75 20.53 7.36
CA GLY A 105 7.51 21.20 6.95
C GLY A 105 6.73 20.49 5.85
N GLY A 106 7.28 19.46 5.19
CA GLY A 106 6.49 18.67 4.25
C GLY A 106 5.27 18.10 4.99
N PHE A 107 4.07 18.37 4.51
CA PHE A 107 2.78 18.07 5.18
C PHE A 107 2.64 16.60 5.63
N LEU A 108 3.51 15.70 5.13
CA LEU A 108 3.65 14.30 5.50
C LEU A 108 4.88 13.93 6.36
N ARG A 109 5.52 14.84 7.13
CA ARG A 109 6.30 14.34 8.29
C ARG A 109 5.38 13.94 9.46
N SER A 110 4.10 14.29 9.43
CA SER A 110 3.12 13.66 10.31
C SER A 110 2.82 12.19 9.94
N LEU A 111 3.37 11.68 8.82
CA LEU A 111 3.23 10.28 8.38
C LEU A 111 4.58 9.66 7.94
N SER A 112 5.71 10.29 8.32
CA SER A 112 7.04 9.69 8.22
C SER A 112 7.35 8.98 9.53
N TRP A 113 7.19 7.66 9.52
CA TRP A 113 7.32 6.75 10.67
C TRP A 113 8.76 6.52 11.13
N THR A 114 9.61 7.54 11.16
CA THR A 114 11.01 7.40 11.60
C THR A 114 11.35 8.14 12.89
N ASP A 115 10.39 8.82 13.52
CA ASP A 115 10.64 9.59 14.76
C ASP A 115 9.80 9.11 15.96
N CYS A 116 9.47 7.82 16.05
CA CYS A 116 9.04 7.23 17.32
C CYS A 116 10.27 6.86 18.16
N ASN A 117 10.68 7.81 18.99
CA ASN A 117 11.72 7.63 20.00
C ASN A 117 11.20 6.80 21.20
N HIS A 118 10.70 5.59 20.93
CA HIS A 118 10.32 4.63 21.94
C HIS A 118 10.69 3.23 21.46
N SER A 119 11.54 2.59 22.26
CA SER A 119 12.01 1.21 22.09
C SER A 119 10.86 0.23 21.83
N LEU A 120 10.71 -0.20 20.59
CA LEU A 120 10.02 -1.44 20.25
C LEU A 120 11.06 -2.55 20.05
N ASP A 121 10.62 -3.77 20.36
CA ASP A 121 11.41 -4.99 20.41
C ASP A 121 12.06 -5.30 19.04
N ALA A 122 13.39 -5.36 19.01
CA ALA A 122 14.21 -5.59 17.81
C ALA A 122 13.83 -6.87 17.02
N SER A 123 13.06 -7.76 17.63
CA SER A 123 12.46 -8.96 17.04
C SER A 123 11.53 -8.64 15.85
N LEU A 124 10.61 -7.67 15.99
CA LEU A 124 9.59 -7.36 14.98
C LEU A 124 10.20 -6.71 13.73
N ASP A 125 11.09 -5.75 13.93
CA ASP A 125 11.83 -5.12 12.83
C ASP A 125 12.67 -6.16 12.08
N SER A 126 13.31 -7.10 12.77
CA SER A 126 14.10 -8.14 12.12
C SER A 126 13.27 -9.12 11.28
N TYR A 127 12.07 -9.49 11.73
CA TYR A 127 11.21 -10.47 11.05
C TYR A 127 10.66 -9.91 9.73
N PHE A 128 10.11 -8.70 9.77
CA PHE A 128 9.55 -8.06 8.59
C PHE A 128 10.62 -7.51 7.65
N MET A 129 11.73 -6.96 8.18
CA MET A 129 12.83 -6.50 7.33
C MET A 129 13.48 -7.66 6.57
N LYS A 130 13.64 -8.83 7.19
CA LYS A 130 14.17 -10.01 6.49
C LYS A 130 13.29 -10.50 5.33
N PHE A 131 12.00 -10.14 5.34
CA PHE A 131 11.04 -10.46 4.29
C PHE A 131 11.01 -9.40 3.17
N LEU A 132 11.28 -8.13 3.50
CA LEU A 132 11.31 -7.01 2.57
C LEU A 132 12.70 -6.74 1.97
N GLU A 133 13.76 -7.09 2.68
CA GLU A 133 15.15 -7.01 2.23
C GLU A 133 15.38 -8.08 1.17
N GLN A 134 15.25 -7.68 -0.09
CA GLN A 134 15.64 -8.52 -1.20
C GLN A 134 17.16 -8.60 -1.27
N LYS A 135 17.71 -9.81 -1.16
CA LYS A 135 19.11 -10.06 -1.52
C LYS A 135 19.28 -9.73 -3.01
N THR A 136 19.92 -8.60 -3.33
CA THR A 136 20.36 -8.28 -4.69
C THR A 136 21.58 -9.13 -5.04
N ALA A 137 21.33 -10.42 -5.32
CA ALA A 137 22.33 -11.32 -5.86
C ALA A 137 22.15 -11.41 -7.39
N GLY A 138 22.94 -10.64 -8.14
CA GLY A 138 23.14 -10.84 -9.59
C GLY A 138 22.19 -10.11 -10.55
N GLU A 139 22.32 -10.43 -11.84
CA GLU A 139 21.69 -9.86 -13.05
C GLU A 139 20.14 -9.95 -13.10
N ASN A 140 19.48 -10.25 -11.98
CA ASN A 140 18.05 -10.44 -11.90
C ASN A 140 17.35 -9.14 -11.47
N TYR A 141 16.45 -8.64 -12.32
CA TYR A 141 15.64 -7.46 -12.03
C TYR A 141 14.65 -7.69 -10.89
N ALA A 142 14.72 -6.87 -9.83
CA ALA A 142 13.76 -6.87 -8.74
C ALA A 142 12.39 -6.30 -9.14
N ASP A 143 12.40 -5.33 -10.06
CA ASP A 143 11.22 -4.74 -10.67
C ASP A 143 11.13 -5.20 -12.13
N LEU A 144 10.08 -5.96 -12.46
CA LEU A 144 9.83 -6.47 -13.80
C LEU A 144 9.67 -5.35 -14.83
N CYS A 145 9.28 -4.14 -14.40
CA CYS A 145 9.21 -2.97 -15.27
C CYS A 145 10.58 -2.42 -15.69
N SER A 146 11.66 -2.91 -15.08
CA SER A 146 13.04 -2.53 -15.43
C SER A 146 13.67 -3.48 -16.46
N LEU A 147 12.93 -4.51 -16.91
CA LEU A 147 13.41 -5.41 -17.96
C LEU A 147 13.54 -4.66 -19.30
N PRO A 148 14.64 -4.89 -20.06
CA PRO A 148 14.88 -4.22 -21.33
C PRO A 148 13.83 -4.56 -22.39
N ASP A 149 13.39 -5.83 -22.43
CA ASP A 149 12.30 -6.31 -23.28
C ASP A 149 11.22 -6.95 -22.41
N LEU A 150 10.01 -6.40 -22.40
CA LEU A 150 8.88 -6.95 -21.64
C LEU A 150 8.10 -7.95 -22.49
N ASN A 151 8.47 -9.23 -22.43
CA ASN A 151 7.75 -10.31 -23.09
C ASN A 151 7.64 -11.53 -22.17
N GLU A 152 6.83 -12.52 -22.55
CA GLU A 152 6.59 -13.72 -21.74
C GLU A 152 7.89 -14.47 -21.40
N THR A 153 8.84 -14.52 -22.34
CA THR A 153 10.11 -15.25 -22.16
C THR A 153 11.01 -14.56 -21.16
N THR A 154 11.19 -13.24 -21.26
CA THR A 154 12.04 -12.46 -20.35
C THR A 154 11.44 -12.37 -18.94
N LEU A 155 10.12 -12.25 -18.84
CA LEU A 155 9.39 -12.30 -17.56
C LEU A 155 9.55 -13.67 -16.88
N LEU A 156 9.29 -14.75 -17.61
CA LEU A 156 9.39 -16.10 -17.09
C LEU A 156 10.83 -16.42 -16.67
N GLU A 157 11.81 -16.03 -17.49
CA GLU A 157 13.22 -16.26 -17.17
C GLU A 157 13.63 -15.51 -15.90
N ASN A 158 13.26 -14.24 -15.77
CA ASN A 158 13.56 -13.45 -14.60
C ASN A 158 12.90 -14.04 -13.33
N LEU A 159 11.62 -14.40 -13.39
CA LEU A 159 10.92 -15.03 -12.28
C LEU A 159 11.52 -16.38 -11.91
N ARG A 160 11.94 -17.17 -12.91
CA ARG A 160 12.60 -18.47 -12.71
C ARG A 160 13.92 -18.34 -11.97
N GLN A 161 14.79 -17.42 -12.40
CA GLN A 161 16.08 -17.19 -11.74
C GLN A 161 15.90 -16.66 -10.31
N ARG A 162 14.92 -15.78 -10.10
CA ARG A 162 14.58 -15.28 -8.76
C ARG A 162 14.03 -16.38 -7.86
N PHE A 163 13.16 -17.24 -8.37
CA PHE A 163 12.67 -18.40 -7.63
C PHE A 163 13.79 -19.35 -7.21
N TYR A 164 14.73 -19.68 -8.10
CA TYR A 164 15.87 -20.55 -7.76
C TYR A 164 16.89 -19.92 -6.80
N THR A 165 16.84 -18.61 -6.60
CA THR A 165 17.68 -17.88 -5.63
C THR A 165 16.91 -17.55 -4.35
N ASP A 166 15.77 -18.21 -4.11
CA ASP A 166 14.85 -17.99 -2.99
C ASP A 166 14.28 -16.56 -2.90
N ALA A 167 14.39 -15.77 -3.98
CA ALA A 167 13.83 -14.42 -4.10
C ALA A 167 12.38 -14.46 -4.63
N ILE A 168 11.46 -15.02 -3.83
CA ILE A 168 10.06 -15.28 -4.23
C ILE A 168 9.21 -14.01 -4.43
N TYR A 169 9.65 -12.85 -3.92
CA TYR A 169 8.99 -11.57 -4.15
C TYR A 169 9.60 -10.86 -5.35
N THR A 170 8.78 -10.44 -6.30
CA THR A 170 9.22 -9.64 -7.46
C THR A 170 8.23 -8.50 -7.68
N TYR A 171 8.74 -7.29 -7.83
CA TYR A 171 7.91 -6.10 -8.01
C TYR A 171 7.39 -6.03 -9.44
N ASN A 172 6.13 -5.64 -9.57
CA ASN A 172 5.55 -5.13 -10.81
C ASN A 172 4.97 -3.77 -10.43
N LYS A 173 5.58 -2.70 -10.94
CA LYS A 173 5.50 -1.33 -10.43
C LYS A 173 4.08 -0.86 -10.08
N GLN A 174 3.69 -0.98 -8.80
CA GLN A 174 2.73 -0.13 -8.07
C GLN A 174 2.60 -0.47 -6.57
N SER A 175 3.61 -1.10 -5.96
CA SER A 175 3.63 -1.28 -4.50
C SER A 175 4.55 -0.25 -3.86
N GLN A 176 3.96 0.86 -3.41
CA GLN A 176 4.63 1.73 -2.44
C GLN A 176 4.76 0.96 -1.13
N GLN A 177 5.99 0.84 -0.63
CA GLN A 177 6.29 0.28 0.68
C GLN A 177 5.70 1.17 1.79
N SER A 178 5.00 0.55 2.74
CA SER A 178 4.55 1.18 3.97
C SER A 178 4.79 0.25 5.15
N HIS A 179 5.51 0.73 6.16
CA HIS A 179 5.75 0.04 7.44
C HIS A 179 5.62 1.02 8.61
N CYS A 180 4.77 0.65 9.57
CA CYS A 180 4.97 0.65 11.01
C CYS A 180 3.60 0.36 11.65
N GLY A 181 3.56 -0.42 12.72
CA GLY A 181 2.43 -0.33 13.60
C GLY A 181 2.66 -0.86 15.01
N SER A 182 1.62 -0.66 15.80
CA SER A 182 1.59 -0.89 17.24
C SER A 182 0.23 -1.48 17.64
N GLY A 183 0.23 -2.38 18.62
CA GLY A 183 -0.92 -2.75 19.47
C GLY A 183 -2.09 -3.47 18.78
N VAL A 184 -2.83 -2.77 17.93
CA VAL A 184 -4.00 -3.29 17.21
C VAL A 184 -3.59 -4.36 16.17
N GLU A 185 -2.37 -4.28 15.67
CA GLU A 185 -1.79 -5.28 14.76
C GLU A 185 -1.78 -6.68 15.35
N GLN A 186 -1.49 -6.81 16.66
CA GLN A 186 -1.41 -8.11 17.32
C GLN A 186 -2.79 -8.78 17.39
N THR A 187 -3.85 -8.00 17.56
CA THR A 187 -5.24 -8.48 17.50
C THR A 187 -5.64 -8.88 16.08
N LEU A 188 -5.22 -8.10 15.06
CA LEU A 188 -5.47 -8.44 13.66
C LEU A 188 -4.74 -9.72 13.24
N LEU A 189 -3.49 -9.88 13.68
CA LEU A 189 -2.69 -11.11 13.48
C LEU A 189 -3.28 -12.29 14.26
N GLY A 190 -3.78 -12.07 15.48
CA GLY A 190 -4.43 -13.09 16.30
C GLY A 190 -5.78 -13.57 15.75
N ALA A 191 -6.50 -12.72 15.02
CA ALA A 191 -7.77 -13.08 14.38
C ALA A 191 -7.57 -13.98 13.15
N GLY A 192 -6.39 -13.95 12.51
CA GLY A 192 -6.04 -14.78 11.36
C GLY A 192 -6.24 -16.28 11.62
N PRO A 193 -5.56 -16.88 12.61
CA PRO A 193 -5.70 -18.30 12.96
C PRO A 193 -7.15 -18.73 13.24
N VAL A 194 -7.95 -17.86 13.86
CA VAL A 194 -9.38 -18.13 14.13
C VAL A 194 -10.15 -18.22 12.81
N LEU A 195 -9.98 -17.24 11.93
CA LEU A 195 -10.63 -17.24 10.62
C LEU A 195 -10.20 -18.43 9.76
N GLU A 196 -8.93 -18.83 9.83
CA GLU A 196 -8.44 -20.02 9.15
C GLU A 196 -9.02 -21.30 9.73
N ALA A 197 -9.13 -21.44 11.05
CA ALA A 197 -9.74 -22.60 11.67
C ALA A 197 -11.19 -22.80 11.22
N PHE A 198 -11.98 -21.72 11.16
CA PHE A 198 -13.41 -21.78 10.81
C PHE A 198 -13.70 -21.71 9.31
N GLY A 199 -12.79 -21.18 8.50
CA GLY A 199 -13.02 -20.85 7.10
C GLY A 199 -12.09 -21.54 6.11
N ASN A 200 -11.05 -22.24 6.57
CA ASN A 200 -10.18 -23.03 5.72
C ASN A 200 -10.42 -24.54 5.88
N ALA A 201 -10.12 -25.27 4.81
CA ALA A 201 -10.21 -26.71 4.76
C ALA A 201 -9.13 -27.28 3.84
N LYS A 202 -8.83 -28.57 4.02
CA LYS A 202 -7.97 -29.31 3.08
C LYS A 202 -8.74 -29.61 1.80
N THR A 203 -8.12 -29.26 0.68
CA THR A 203 -8.54 -29.61 -0.68
C THR A 203 -7.45 -30.45 -1.36
N VAL A 204 -7.69 -30.92 -2.59
CA VAL A 204 -6.70 -31.69 -3.35
C VAL A 204 -5.42 -30.89 -3.65
N HIS A 205 -5.52 -29.58 -3.84
CA HIS A 205 -4.41 -28.73 -4.29
C HIS A 205 -3.78 -27.91 -3.15
N ASN A 206 -4.49 -27.71 -2.05
CA ASN A 206 -4.04 -26.89 -0.93
C ASN A 206 -4.61 -27.43 0.39
N ASP A 207 -3.72 -27.76 1.33
CA ASP A 207 -4.07 -28.29 2.64
C ASP A 207 -4.71 -27.25 3.58
N ASN A 208 -4.52 -25.96 3.31
CA ASN A 208 -5.08 -24.82 4.05
C ASN A 208 -5.84 -23.86 3.09
N SER A 209 -6.70 -24.42 2.23
CA SER A 209 -7.48 -23.63 1.25
C SER A 209 -8.54 -22.80 1.97
N SER A 210 -8.50 -21.47 1.79
CA SER A 210 -9.62 -20.61 2.18
C SER A 210 -10.87 -20.91 1.36
N ARG A 211 -11.99 -21.13 2.04
CA ARG A 211 -13.31 -21.42 1.43
C ARG A 211 -14.28 -20.25 1.58
N PHE A 212 -13.74 -19.06 1.80
CA PHE A 212 -14.45 -17.78 1.80
C PHE A 212 -13.49 -16.70 1.29
N GLY A 213 -14.03 -15.69 0.63
CA GLY A 213 -13.32 -14.45 0.32
C GLY A 213 -13.26 -13.54 1.55
N LYS A 214 -12.16 -12.83 1.74
CA LYS A 214 -11.99 -11.86 2.82
C LYS A 214 -11.56 -10.51 2.27
N PHE A 215 -12.23 -9.44 2.68
CA PHE A 215 -11.75 -8.08 2.52
C PHE A 215 -11.44 -7.52 3.90
N ILE A 216 -10.20 -7.06 4.09
CA ILE A 216 -9.74 -6.53 5.37
C ILE A 216 -9.60 -5.02 5.19
N LEU A 217 -10.48 -4.27 5.86
CA LEU A 217 -10.40 -2.83 5.96
C LEU A 217 -9.57 -2.48 7.20
N VAL A 218 -8.54 -1.66 7.04
CA VAL A 218 -7.72 -1.17 8.16
C VAL A 218 -7.93 0.33 8.29
N ASP A 219 -8.43 0.76 9.44
CA ASP A 219 -8.68 2.16 9.74
C ASP A 219 -7.43 2.77 10.39
N PHE A 220 -7.00 3.91 9.85
CA PHE A 220 -5.82 4.63 10.34
C PHE A 220 -6.23 5.95 10.99
N ARG A 221 -5.55 6.30 12.08
CA ARG A 221 -5.65 7.62 12.70
C ARG A 221 -4.85 8.63 11.89
N LYS A 222 -5.11 9.92 12.12
CA LYS A 222 -4.38 11.04 11.47
C LYS A 222 -2.85 11.00 11.70
N ASN A 223 -2.40 10.34 12.77
CA ASN A 223 -0.98 10.15 13.09
C ASN A 223 -0.38 8.85 12.50
N GLY A 224 -1.10 8.17 11.61
CA GLY A 224 -0.68 6.91 10.99
C GLY A 224 -0.95 5.66 11.83
N ALA A 225 -1.18 5.78 13.14
CA ALA A 225 -1.44 4.62 13.98
C ALA A 225 -2.70 3.86 13.55
N VAL A 226 -2.63 2.52 13.54
CA VAL A 226 -3.80 1.66 13.29
C VAL A 226 -4.84 1.95 14.38
N HIS A 227 -6.00 2.44 13.96
CA HIS A 227 -7.14 2.69 14.83
C HIS A 227 -7.95 1.43 15.10
N GLY A 228 -8.11 0.61 14.07
CA GLY A 228 -8.99 -0.55 14.04
C GLY A 228 -8.86 -1.30 12.73
N ALA A 229 -9.46 -2.49 12.68
CA ALA A 229 -9.59 -3.27 11.46
C ALA A 229 -10.95 -3.96 11.44
N SER A 230 -11.55 -4.03 10.26
CA SER A 230 -12.81 -4.74 9.99
C SER A 230 -12.57 -5.80 8.92
N VAL A 231 -13.23 -6.94 9.04
CA VAL A 231 -13.14 -8.03 8.07
C VAL A 231 -14.52 -8.31 7.50
N GLU A 232 -14.68 -8.06 6.21
CA GLU A 232 -15.85 -8.47 5.45
C GLU A 232 -15.62 -9.85 4.81
N LYS A 233 -16.59 -10.75 5.01
CA LYS A 233 -16.54 -12.12 4.49
C LYS A 233 -17.48 -12.28 3.30
N TYR A 234 -17.02 -12.96 2.26
CA TYR A 234 -17.79 -13.22 1.06
C TYR A 234 -17.82 -14.71 0.73
N LEU A 235 -18.99 -15.17 0.27
CA LEU A 235 -19.17 -16.47 -0.36
C LEU A 235 -18.56 -17.66 0.41
N LEU A 236 -18.88 -17.79 1.70
CA LEU A 236 -18.51 -18.98 2.47
C LEU A 236 -19.15 -20.23 1.85
N GLU A 237 -18.34 -21.23 1.54
CA GLU A 237 -18.78 -22.52 1.00
C GLU A 237 -19.52 -23.35 2.06
N LYS A 238 -20.78 -23.03 2.33
CA LYS A 238 -21.61 -23.70 3.34
C LYS A 238 -21.87 -25.18 3.03
N SER A 239 -21.91 -25.55 1.74
CA SER A 239 -22.12 -26.93 1.29
C SER A 239 -21.05 -27.90 1.83
N ARG A 240 -19.83 -27.42 2.07
CA ARG A 240 -18.73 -28.21 2.64
C ARG A 240 -19.05 -28.79 4.02
N ILE A 241 -19.96 -28.18 4.77
CA ILE A 241 -20.35 -28.68 6.09
C ILE A 241 -21.02 -30.06 5.98
N VAL A 242 -21.87 -30.25 4.96
CA VAL A 242 -22.67 -31.46 4.79
C VAL A 242 -22.04 -32.50 3.87
N SER A 243 -21.21 -32.08 2.91
CA SER A 243 -20.61 -32.98 1.93
C SER A 243 -19.20 -32.54 1.57
N GLN A 244 -18.27 -33.48 1.46
CA GLN A 244 -16.91 -33.25 0.99
C GLN A 244 -16.59 -34.20 -0.14
N SER A 245 -15.80 -33.74 -1.12
CA SER A 245 -15.31 -34.59 -2.20
C SER A 245 -14.26 -35.57 -1.69
N THR A 246 -14.01 -36.64 -2.44
CA THR A 246 -12.97 -37.61 -2.13
C THR A 246 -11.61 -36.93 -1.94
N ASN A 247 -10.87 -37.31 -0.90
CA ASN A 247 -9.58 -36.73 -0.49
C ASN A 247 -9.62 -35.28 0.00
N GLU A 248 -10.80 -34.68 0.16
CA GLU A 248 -10.97 -33.39 0.84
C GLU A 248 -11.43 -33.57 2.29
N ARG A 249 -11.27 -32.53 3.10
CA ARG A 249 -11.76 -32.49 4.48
C ARG A 249 -12.78 -31.39 4.69
N ASN A 250 -13.49 -31.47 5.81
CA ASN A 250 -14.33 -30.40 6.31
C ASN A 250 -13.45 -29.25 6.89
N TYR A 251 -14.08 -28.20 7.41
CA TYR A 251 -13.38 -27.10 8.07
C TYR A 251 -12.50 -27.57 9.23
N HIS A 252 -11.32 -26.95 9.39
CA HIS A 252 -10.33 -27.36 10.38
C HIS A 252 -10.88 -27.36 11.81
N VAL A 253 -11.78 -26.43 12.14
CA VAL A 253 -12.41 -26.30 13.47
C VAL A 253 -13.04 -27.60 13.95
N PHE A 254 -13.67 -28.39 13.09
CA PHE A 254 -14.29 -29.65 13.51
C PHE A 254 -13.24 -30.66 14.00
N TYR A 255 -12.10 -30.73 13.32
CA TYR A 255 -10.99 -31.61 13.72
C TYR A 255 -10.26 -31.08 14.96
N TYR A 256 -10.09 -29.76 15.07
CA TYR A 256 -9.53 -29.14 16.27
C TYR A 256 -10.40 -29.35 17.49
N LEU A 257 -11.73 -29.25 17.34
CA LEU A 257 -12.67 -29.49 18.42
C LEU A 257 -12.63 -30.95 18.88
N LEU A 258 -12.69 -31.90 17.94
CA LEU A 258 -12.69 -33.33 18.27
C LEU A 258 -11.38 -33.80 18.93
N ASN A 259 -10.23 -33.30 18.46
CA ASN A 259 -8.92 -33.72 18.99
C ASN A 259 -8.43 -32.87 20.17
N GLY A 260 -8.89 -31.62 20.28
CA GLY A 260 -8.41 -30.65 21.27
C GLY A 260 -9.35 -30.40 22.44
N ALA A 261 -10.57 -30.96 22.43
CA ALA A 261 -11.50 -30.81 23.56
C ALA A 261 -11.01 -31.56 24.81
N SER A 262 -11.08 -30.91 25.97
CA SER A 262 -10.85 -31.55 27.27
C SER A 262 -11.90 -32.66 27.54
N PRO A 263 -11.61 -33.64 28.40
CA PRO A 263 -12.55 -34.72 28.71
C PRO A 263 -13.92 -34.21 29.21
N GLU A 264 -13.93 -33.13 29.98
CA GLU A 264 -15.15 -32.44 30.43
C GLU A 264 -15.95 -31.87 29.25
N ASN A 265 -15.28 -31.19 28.32
CA ASN A 265 -15.92 -30.64 27.13
C ASN A 265 -16.38 -31.73 26.15
N GLN A 266 -15.69 -32.87 26.08
CA GLN A 266 -16.12 -34.00 25.25
C GLN A 266 -17.45 -34.58 25.73
N VAL A 267 -17.61 -34.76 27.04
CA VAL A 267 -18.88 -35.22 27.64
C VAL A 267 -19.95 -34.13 27.53
N GLY A 268 -19.61 -32.87 27.85
CA GLY A 268 -20.55 -31.75 27.83
C GLY A 268 -21.08 -31.40 26.42
N LEU A 269 -20.25 -31.56 25.39
CA LEU A 269 -20.62 -31.29 23.98
C LEU A 269 -20.98 -32.57 23.22
N LEU A 270 -21.07 -33.72 23.90
CA LEU A 270 -21.39 -35.03 23.32
C LEU A 270 -20.50 -35.41 22.11
N LEU A 271 -19.22 -35.06 22.18
CA LEU A 271 -18.26 -35.33 21.11
C LEU A 271 -17.90 -36.81 21.10
N THR A 272 -18.04 -37.44 19.94
CA THR A 272 -17.64 -38.83 19.74
C THR A 272 -16.60 -38.90 18.62
N SER A 273 -15.53 -39.63 18.86
CA SER A 273 -14.51 -39.93 17.86
C SER A 273 -14.94 -41.15 17.04
N GLN A 274 -16.01 -41.01 16.25
CA GLN A 274 -16.27 -41.99 15.20
C GLN A 274 -15.33 -41.70 14.02
N ARG A 275 -14.32 -42.56 13.84
CA ARG A 275 -13.61 -42.66 12.57
C ARG A 275 -14.60 -43.18 11.53
N VAL A 276 -15.15 -42.28 10.73
CA VAL A 276 -15.80 -42.67 9.47
C VAL A 276 -14.67 -43.10 8.54
N ALA A 277 -14.67 -44.39 8.20
CA ALA A 277 -13.73 -45.03 7.29
C ALA A 277 -13.86 -44.52 5.86
#